data_AF-A0A2G6H1T0-F1
#
_entry.id   AF-A0A2G6H1T0-F1
#
_cell.length_a   1.000
_cell.length_b   1.000
_cell.length_c   1.000
_cell.angle_alpha   90.00
_cell.angle_beta   90.00
_cell.angle_gamma   90.00
#
_symmetry.space_group_name_H-M   'P 1'
#
loop_
_entity.id
_entity.type
_entity.pdbx_description
1 polymer ?
#
loop_
_entity_poly.entity_id
_entity_poly.type
_entity_poly.pdbx_seq_one_letter_code
_entity_poly.pdbx_strand_id
1 'polypeptide(L)'
;MGFFSKQSIKNNWTYGVVFLLAFMLYGNTILNDYSLDDNYVTKGNPKVAKGIKGIPEILSSHYAELYNDDGQMMSFGYRPVVNITYAIEYELFG
;
A
#
# COMPACT_ATOMS: atom_id res chain seq x y z
N MET A 1 -3.78 -56.02 -10.71
CA MET A 1 -4.20 -54.93 -9.81
C MET A 1 -2.99 -54.02 -9.61
N GLY A 2 -2.90 -52.94 -10.39
CA GLY A 2 -1.68 -52.14 -10.53
C GLY A 2 -1.48 -51.16 -9.37
N PHE A 3 -0.34 -51.27 -8.70
CA PHE A 3 0.12 -50.32 -7.69
C PHE A 3 0.56 -49.03 -8.37
N PHE A 4 -0.26 -47.98 -8.32
CA PHE A 4 0.19 -46.62 -8.57
C PHE A 4 0.79 -46.07 -7.26
N SER A 5 2.13 -46.10 -7.17
CA SER A 5 2.85 -45.40 -6.10
C SER A 5 2.72 -43.90 -6.33
N LYS A 6 2.04 -43.21 -5.42
CA LYS A 6 1.91 -41.75 -5.41
C LYS A 6 3.27 -41.16 -5.01
N GLN A 7 4.11 -40.80 -5.99
CA GLN A 7 5.37 -40.10 -5.73
C GLN A 7 5.04 -38.70 -5.20
N SER A 8 5.15 -38.48 -3.89
CA SER A 8 5.01 -37.15 -3.29
C SER A 8 6.31 -36.39 -3.48
N ILE A 9 6.41 -35.61 -4.55
CA ILE A 9 7.57 -34.77 -4.82
C ILE A 9 7.53 -33.59 -3.83
N LYS A 10 8.28 -33.66 -2.73
CA LYS A 10 8.57 -32.49 -1.87
C LYS A 10 9.63 -31.64 -2.56
N ASN A 11 9.20 -30.80 -3.50
CA ASN A 11 10.11 -29.92 -4.23
C ASN A 11 10.05 -28.49 -3.69
N ASN A 12 10.93 -28.14 -2.75
CA ASN A 12 10.93 -26.82 -2.11
C ASN A 12 11.26 -25.66 -3.09
N TRP A 13 11.74 -25.96 -4.29
CA TRP A 13 11.95 -24.95 -5.35
C TRP A 13 10.63 -24.39 -5.90
N THR A 14 9.50 -25.11 -5.80
CA THR A 14 8.21 -24.56 -6.24
C THR A 14 7.87 -23.26 -5.53
N TYR A 15 8.19 -23.13 -4.24
CA TYR A 15 8.00 -21.87 -3.50
C TYR A 15 8.84 -20.72 -4.06
N GLY A 16 10.09 -20.98 -4.44
CA GLY A 16 10.96 -19.98 -5.05
C GLY A 16 10.47 -19.55 -6.43
N VAL A 17 9.97 -20.49 -7.25
CA VAL A 17 9.37 -20.18 -8.55
C VAL A 17 8.10 -19.33 -8.39
N VAL A 18 7.23 -19.70 -7.45
CA VAL A 18 6.00 -18.93 -7.17
C VAL A 18 6.33 -17.52 -6.67
N PHE A 19 7.33 -17.38 -5.79
CA PHE A 19 7.80 -16.07 -5.30
C PHE A 19 8.33 -15.19 -6.43
N LEU A 20 9.19 -15.73 -7.30
CA LEU A 20 9.75 -14.99 -8.44
C LEU A 20 8.67 -14.62 -9.46
N LEU A 21 7.73 -15.52 -9.76
CA LEU A 21 6.60 -15.22 -10.64
C LEU A 21 5.72 -14.11 -10.08
N ALA A 22 5.44 -14.11 -8.77
CA ALA A 22 4.71 -13.03 -8.12
C ALA A 22 5.46 -11.69 -8.27
N PHE A 23 6.77 -11.66 -7.97
CA PHE A 23 7.58 -10.45 -8.12
C PHE A 23 7.66 -9.96 -9.56
N MET A 24 7.76 -10.85 -10.56
CA MET A 24 7.78 -10.44 -11.97
C MET A 24 6.43 -9.91 -12.44
N LEU A 25 5.33 -10.54 -12.01
CA LEU A 25 3.98 -10.14 -12.41
C LEU A 25 3.58 -8.77 -11.82
N TYR A 26 3.89 -8.55 -10.53
CA TYR A 26 3.55 -7.32 -9.82
C TYR A 26 4.66 -6.27 -9.82
N GLY A 27 5.90 -6.63 -10.16
CA GLY A 27 7.03 -5.69 -10.19
C GLY A 27 6.82 -4.55 -11.19
N ASN A 28 6.11 -4.82 -12.29
CA ASN A 28 5.76 -3.78 -13.26
C ASN A 28 4.81 -2.72 -12.68
N THR A 29 4.00 -3.05 -11.66
CA THR A 29 3.06 -2.11 -11.07
C THR A 29 3.68 -1.18 -10.03
N ILE A 30 4.94 -1.42 -9.64
CA ILE A 30 5.67 -0.57 -8.67
C ILE A 30 5.90 0.85 -9.24
N LEU A 31 6.01 0.97 -10.57
CA LEU A 31 6.23 2.26 -11.25
C LEU A 31 4.92 2.98 -11.59
N ASN A 32 3.76 2.44 -11.21
CA ASN A 32 2.48 3.09 -11.47
C ASN A 32 2.24 4.22 -10.45
N ASP A 33 1.65 5.31 -10.92
CA ASP A 33 1.19 6.39 -10.05
C ASP A 33 0.00 5.95 -9.17
N TYR A 34 -0.22 6.73 -8.11
CA TYR A 34 -1.37 6.60 -7.22
C TYR A 34 -2.71 6.64 -7.96
N SER A 35 -3.70 5.92 -7.41
CA SER A 35 -5.05 5.91 -7.95
C SER A 35 -5.66 7.32 -7.93
N LEU A 36 -6.62 7.59 -8.82
CA LEU A 36 -7.22 8.91 -8.96
C LEU A 36 -7.84 9.45 -7.64
N ASP A 37 -8.40 8.56 -6.81
CA ASP A 37 -8.96 8.84 -5.49
C ASP A 37 -7.91 8.99 -4.37
N ASP A 38 -6.71 8.42 -4.56
CA ASP A 38 -5.59 8.54 -3.61
C ASP A 38 -4.98 9.94 -3.61
N ASN A 39 -5.08 10.69 -4.71
CA ASN A 39 -4.57 12.08 -4.82
C ASN A 39 -5.17 13.02 -3.75
N TYR A 40 -6.39 12.76 -3.29
CA TYR A 40 -7.02 13.53 -2.21
C TYR A 40 -6.33 13.30 -0.85
N VAL A 41 -5.67 12.16 -0.68
CA VAL A 41 -5.01 11.74 0.56
C VAL A 41 -3.49 11.90 0.49
N THR A 42 -2.90 11.87 -0.71
CA THR A 42 -1.44 12.00 -0.92
C THR A 42 -1.01 13.43 -1.25
N LYS A 43 -1.45 13.99 -2.39
CA LYS A 43 -1.02 15.34 -2.84
C LYS A 43 -1.64 16.49 -2.05
N GLY A 44 -2.79 16.26 -1.43
CA GLY A 44 -3.51 17.26 -0.62
C GLY A 44 -3.25 17.21 0.89
N ASN A 45 -2.59 16.16 1.41
CA ASN A 45 -2.44 15.97 2.84
C ASN A 45 -1.02 16.33 3.33
N PRO A 46 -0.84 17.47 4.02
CA PRO A 46 0.47 17.90 4.51
C PRO A 46 1.09 16.91 5.52
N LYS A 47 0.32 15.96 6.06
CA LYS A 47 0.80 14.93 6.98
C LYS A 47 1.55 13.80 6.26
N VAL A 48 1.09 13.41 5.06
CA VAL A 48 1.72 12.37 4.23
C VAL A 48 2.98 12.92 3.56
N ALA A 49 2.96 14.18 3.11
CA ALA A 49 4.13 14.85 2.53
C ALA A 49 5.32 15.01 3.51
N LYS A 50 5.11 14.83 4.82
CA LYS A 50 6.16 14.82 5.84
C LYS A 50 6.92 13.49 5.91
N GLY A 51 6.53 12.50 5.11
CA GLY A 51 7.16 11.19 5.06
C GLY A 51 7.14 10.47 6.42
N ILE A 52 8.21 9.76 6.76
CA ILE A 52 8.29 8.99 8.01
C ILE A 52 8.12 9.89 9.25
N LYS A 53 8.52 11.16 9.17
CA LYS A 53 8.37 12.13 10.27
C LYS A 53 6.91 12.51 10.53
N GLY A 54 6.02 12.29 9.57
CA GLY A 54 4.58 12.52 9.69
C GLY A 54 3.82 11.41 10.43
N ILE A 55 4.42 10.23 10.66
CA ILE A 55 3.74 9.07 11.27
C ILE A 55 3.09 9.39 12.63
N PRO A 56 3.74 10.09 13.58
CA PRO A 56 3.10 10.43 14.85
C PRO A 56 1.84 11.28 14.67
N GLU A 57 1.86 12.20 13.71
CA GLU A 57 0.73 13.10 13.40
C GLU A 57 -0.40 12.36 12.67
N ILE A 58 -0.06 11.40 11.81
CA ILE A 58 -1.01 10.48 11.16
C ILE A 58 -1.75 9.63 12.19
N LEU A 59 -1.06 9.12 13.21
CA LEU A 59 -1.67 8.32 14.27
C LEU A 59 -2.61 9.13 15.17
N SER A 60 -2.39 10.43 15.29
CA SER A 60 -3.23 11.32 16.09
C SER A 60 -4.35 12.01 15.30
N SER A 61 -4.52 11.71 14.02
CA SER A 61 -5.46 12.42 13.15
C SER A 61 -6.34 11.51 12.31
N HIS A 62 -7.37 12.09 11.70
CA HIS A 62 -8.31 11.40 10.82
C HIS A 62 -7.69 11.15 9.44
N TYR A 63 -8.26 10.21 8.68
CA TYR A 63 -7.69 9.74 7.41
C TYR A 63 -7.50 10.85 6.38
N ALA A 64 -8.50 11.71 6.23
CA ALA A 64 -8.41 12.93 5.44
C ALA A 64 -9.25 14.01 6.12
N GLU A 65 -8.74 15.23 6.11
CA GLU A 65 -9.43 16.43 6.56
C GLU A 65 -9.49 17.34 5.32
N LEU A 66 -10.61 17.27 4.60
CA LEU A 66 -10.83 18.08 3.40
C LEU A 66 -11.79 19.22 3.75
N TYR A 67 -11.51 20.40 3.23
CA TYR A 67 -12.46 21.50 3.24
C TYR A 67 -13.34 21.38 2.00
N ASN A 68 -14.65 21.39 2.19
CA ASN A 68 -15.59 21.55 1.08
C ASN A 68 -15.53 22.98 0.53
N ASP A 69 -16.09 23.20 -0.67
CA ASP A 69 -16.21 24.52 -1.29
C ASP A 69 -16.95 25.54 -0.38
N ASP A 70 -17.78 25.05 0.55
CA ASP A 70 -18.47 25.84 1.57
C ASP A 70 -17.64 26.11 2.85
N GLY A 71 -16.34 25.75 2.85
CA GLY A 71 -15.42 25.95 3.98
C GLY A 71 -15.63 25.02 5.18
N GLN A 72 -16.49 24.01 5.07
CA GLN A 72 -16.72 23.03 6.12
C GLN A 72 -15.66 21.91 6.08
N MET A 73 -15.06 21.60 7.23
CA MET A 73 -14.15 20.47 7.38
C MET A 73 -14.93 19.15 7.36
N MET A 74 -14.74 18.33 6.33
CA MET A 74 -15.11 16.92 6.35
C MET A 74 -13.96 16.08 6.88
N SER A 75 -14.22 15.43 8.02
CA SER A 75 -13.33 14.43 8.59
C SER A 75 -13.75 13.05 8.09
N PHE A 76 -12.86 12.39 7.35
CA PHE A 76 -13.05 11.00 6.95
C PHE A 76 -12.68 10.07 8.11
N GLY A 77 -13.18 8.83 8.11
CA GLY A 77 -12.99 7.88 9.22
C GLY A 77 -11.51 7.60 9.57
N TYR A 78 -11.24 6.98 10.72
CA TYR A 78 -9.86 6.74 11.18
C TYR A 78 -9.21 5.53 10.46
N ARG A 79 -8.24 5.79 9.57
CA ARG A 79 -7.49 4.76 8.79
C ARG A 79 -5.98 5.07 8.74
N PRO A 80 -5.29 5.03 9.87
CA PRO A 80 -3.89 5.47 9.96
C PRO A 80 -2.92 4.60 9.16
N VAL A 81 -3.19 3.29 9.04
CA VAL A 81 -2.30 2.34 8.33
C VAL A 81 -2.11 2.74 6.86
N VAL A 82 -3.18 3.19 6.21
CA VAL A 82 -3.15 3.62 4.80
C VAL A 82 -2.33 4.90 4.63
N ASN A 83 -2.49 5.88 5.53
CA ASN A 83 -1.68 7.10 5.48
C ASN A 83 -0.20 6.84 5.78
N ILE A 84 0.10 5.87 6.64
CA ILE A 84 1.48 5.46 6.94
C ILE A 84 2.12 4.80 5.71
N THR A 85 1.40 3.94 4.99
CA THR A 85 1.94 3.33 3.75
C THR A 85 2.25 4.40 2.73
N TYR A 86 1.34 5.36 2.52
CA TYR A 86 1.59 6.49 1.62
C TYR A 86 2.76 7.37 2.08
N ALA A 87 2.90 7.64 3.37
CA ALA A 87 4.00 8.46 3.89
C ALA A 87 5.36 7.76 3.71
N ILE A 88 5.41 6.43 3.84
CA ILE A 88 6.62 5.65 3.59
C ILE A 88 6.94 5.62 2.09
N GLU A 89 5.94 5.38 1.25
CA GLU A 89 6.13 5.37 -0.20
C GLU A 89 6.59 6.74 -0.71
N TYR A 90 6.00 7.83 -0.23
CA TYR A 90 6.44 9.19 -0.55
C TYR A 90 7.89 9.46 -0.14
N GLU A 91 8.34 8.97 1.02
CA GLU A 91 9.74 9.08 1.44
C GLU A 91 10.70 8.28 0.53
N LEU A 92 10.24 7.14 0.00
CA LEU A 92 11.07 6.25 -0.82
C LEU A 92 11.07 6.60 -2.31
N PHE A 93 9.97 7.15 -2.82
CA PHE A 93 9.72 7.32 -4.26
C PHE A 93 9.44 8.76 -4.70
N GLY A 94 9.10 9.67 -3.78
CA GLY A 94 8.78 11.09 -4.07
C GLY A 94 7.36 11.29 -4.58
#